data_AF-A0A0D0D1I2-F1
#
_entry.id   AF-A0A0D0D1I2-F1
#
_cell.length_a   1.000
_cell.length_b   1.000
_cell.length_c   1.000
_cell.angle_alpha   90.00
_cell.angle_beta   90.00
_cell.angle_gamma   90.00
#
_symmetry.space_group_name_H-M   'P 1'
#
loop_
_entity.id
_entity.type
_entity.pdbx_description
1 polymer ?
#
loop_
_entity_poly.entity_id
_entity_poly.type
_entity_poly.pdbx_seq_one_letter_code
_entity_poly.pdbx_strand_id
1 'polypeptide(L)' 'MWEWLEYEDEYLEALLQWEGADGRTCSKGCGCDGVYRCTECFGQPMLCTSCC' A
#
# COMPACT_ATOMS: atom_id res chain seq x y z
N MET A 1 19.28 24.29 7.35
CA MET A 1 17.96 23.87 6.86
C MET A 1 18.02 23.65 5.35
N TRP A 2 18.97 22.84 4.90
CA TRP A 2 19.19 22.50 3.48
C TRP A 2 19.49 21.01 3.32
N GLU A 3 20.10 20.37 4.33
CA GLU A 3 20.30 18.91 4.37
C GLU A 3 19.01 18.10 4.14
N TRP A 4 17.84 18.55 4.63
CA TRP A 4 16.59 17.80 4.46
C TRP A 4 16.04 17.79 3.04
N LEU A 5 16.44 18.74 2.19
CA LEU A 5 15.91 18.92 0.84
C LEU A 5 16.52 17.92 -0.15
N GLU A 6 17.76 17.48 0.11
CA GLU A 6 18.45 16.48 -0.72
C GLU A 6 17.86 15.07 -0.55
N TYR A 7 17.32 14.76 0.63
CA TYR A 7 16.71 13.46 0.94
C TYR A 7 15.17 13.47 0.89
N GLU A 8 14.57 14.59 0.47
CA GLU A 8 13.10 14.74 0.42
C GLU A 8 12.48 13.71 -0.51
N ASP A 9 13.07 13.49 -1.68
CA ASP A 9 12.59 12.55 -2.69
C ASP A 9 12.72 11.09 -2.21
N GLU A 10 13.86 10.72 -1.62
CA GLU A 10 14.06 9.38 -1.05
C GLU A 10 13.12 9.11 0.12
N TYR A 11 12.88 10.12 0.97
CA TYR A 11 11.95 10.02 2.09
C TYR A 11 10.49 9.93 1.61
N LEU A 12 10.15 10.68 0.57
CA LEU A 12 8.84 10.62 -0.07
C LEU A 12 8.61 9.25 -0.73
N GLU A 13 9.62 8.70 -1.41
CA GLU A 13 9.56 7.36 -2.00
C GLU A 13 9.42 6.28 -0.93
N ALA A 14 10.15 6.39 0.19
CA ALA A 14 10.01 5.48 1.33
C ALA A 14 8.62 5.57 1.97
N LEU A 15 8.05 6.77 2.11
CA LEU A 15 6.68 6.98 2.59
C LEU A 15 5.64 6.40 1.63
N LEU A 16 5.81 6.64 0.33
CA LEU A 16 4.94 6.10 -0.72
C LEU A 16 5.03 4.57 -0.80
N GLN A 17 6.20 3.98 -0.55
CA GLN A 17 6.34 2.53 -0.43
C GLN A 17 5.67 2.02 0.84
N TRP A 18 5.82 2.70 1.98
CA TRP A 18 5.15 2.29 3.22
C TRP A 18 3.63 2.36 3.09
N GLU A 19 3.08 3.49 2.65
CA GLU A 19 1.63 3.62 2.46
C GLU A 19 1.12 2.80 1.26
N GLY A 20 1.93 2.67 0.21
CA GLY A 20 1.61 1.93 -1.01
C GLY A 20 1.70 0.41 -0.87
N ALA A 21 2.65 -0.12 -0.10
CA ALA A 21 2.82 -1.55 0.13
C ALA A 21 1.73 -2.10 1.06
N ASP A 22 1.37 -1.35 2.10
CA ASP A 22 0.26 -1.74 2.98
C ASP A 22 -1.10 -1.57 2.28
N GLY A 23 -1.22 -0.64 1.33
CA GLY A 23 -2.45 -0.38 0.59
C GLY A 23 -2.69 -1.24 -0.64
N ARG A 24 -1.65 -1.72 -1.33
CA ARG A 24 -1.79 -2.39 -2.63
C ARG A 24 -1.60 -3.88 -2.60
N THR A 25 -1.27 -4.51 -1.48
CA THR A 25 -1.06 -5.96 -1.46
C THR A 25 -2.35 -6.67 -1.04
N CYS A 26 -2.70 -7.76 -1.71
CA CYS A 26 -3.87 -8.54 -1.32
C CYS A 26 -3.68 -9.15 0.09
N SER A 27 -4.61 -8.85 0.99
CA SER A 27 -4.62 -9.32 2.39
C SER A 27 -4.68 -10.84 2.54
N LYS A 28 -5.03 -11.58 1.47
CA LYS A 28 -4.96 -13.06 1.47
C LYS A 28 -3.56 -13.61 1.20
N GLY A 29 -2.54 -12.77 0.96
CA GLY A 29 -1.16 -13.23 0.76
C GLY A 29 -0.93 -13.95 -0.57
N CYS A 30 -1.76 -13.71 -1.58
CA CYS A 30 -1.64 -14.35 -2.90
C CYS A 30 -0.51 -13.77 -3.77
N GLY A 31 0.27 -12.82 -3.24
CA GLY A 31 1.34 -12.13 -3.98
C GLY A 31 0.85 -11.23 -5.12
N CYS A 32 -0.47 -11.05 -5.28
CA CYS A 32 -1.06 -10.14 -6.25
C CYS A 32 -1.41 -8.81 -5.59
N ASP A 33 -1.44 -7.76 -6.40
CA ASP A 33 -1.91 -6.46 -5.96
C ASP A 33 -3.41 -6.52 -5.63
N GLY A 34 -3.76 -6.06 -4.43
CA GLY A 34 -5.11 -5.74 -4.00
C GLY A 34 -5.62 -4.51 -4.75
N VAL A 35 -6.69 -4.68 -5.51
CA VAL A 35 -7.34 -3.63 -6.31
C VAL A 35 -8.72 -3.28 -5.75
N TYR A 36 -9.28 -4.15 -4.91
CA TYR A 36 -10.63 -4.03 -4.38
C TYR A 36 -10.62 -3.98 -2.85
N ARG A 37 -11.29 -2.99 -2.26
CA ARG A 37 -11.51 -2.94 -0.82
C ARG A 37 -12.89 -3.50 -0.48
N CYS A 38 -12.95 -4.59 0.29
CA CYS A 38 -14.24 -5.13 0.71
C CYS A 38 -14.87 -4.24 1.78
N THR A 39 -15.89 -3.46 1.42
CA THR A 39 -16.58 -2.54 2.36
C THR A 39 -17.47 -3.25 3.37
N GLU A 40 -17.92 -4.47 3.06
CA GLU A 40 -18.79 -5.27 3.92
C GLU A 40 -18.02 -6.26 4.83
N CYS A 41 -16.72 -6.43 4.59
CA CYS A 41 -15.88 -7.33 5.37
C CYS A 41 -15.34 -6.61 6.61
N PHE A 42 -15.27 -7.32 7.74
CA PHE A 42 -14.67 -6.81 8.97
C PHE A 42 -13.20 -6.41 8.72
N GLY A 43 -12.83 -5.18 9.06
CA GLY A 43 -11.48 -4.65 8.87
C GLY A 43 -11.17 -4.14 7.46
N GLN A 44 -12.13 -4.17 6.53
CA GLN A 44 -11.99 -3.63 5.17
C GLN A 44 -10.70 -4.06 4.44
N PRO A 45 -10.44 -5.38 4.33
CA PRO A 45 -9.24 -5.90 3.70
C PRO A 45 -9.16 -5.49 2.22
N MET A 46 -7.94 -5.30 1.73
CA MET A 46 -7.63 -5.14 0.32
C MET A 46 -7.51 -6.51 -0.33
N LEU A 47 -8.26 -6.75 -1.39
CA LEU A 47 -8.35 -8.02 -2.10
C LEU A 47 -8.00 -7.84 -3.56
N CYS A 48 -7.33 -8.85 -4.12
CA CYS A 48 -7.11 -8.97 -5.55
C CYS A 48 -8.44 -9.30 -6.27
N THR A 49 -8.55 -9.04 -7.57
CA THR A 49 -9.75 -9.43 -8.37
C THR A 49 -10.05 -10.92 -8.33
N SER A 50 -9.02 -11.76 -8.19
CA SER A 50 -9.17 -13.22 -8.03
C SER A 50 -9.51 -13.66 -6.60
N CYS A 51 -9.38 -12.76 -5.62
CA CYS A 51 -9.44 -13.05 -4.18
C CYS A 51 -10.68 -12.47 -3.49
N CYS A 52 -11.29 -11.50 -4.17
CA CYS A 52 -12.56 -10.88 -3.84
C CYS A 52 -13.68 -11.92 -3.72
#